data_AF-A0A1F8DK91-F1
#
_entry.id   AF-A0A1F8DK91-F1
#
_cell.length_a   1.000
_cell.length_b   1.000
_cell.length_c   1.000
_cell.angle_alpha   90.00
_cell.angle_beta   90.00
_cell.angle_gamma   90.00
#
_symmetry.space_group_name_H-M   'P 1'
#
loop_
_entity.id
_entity.type
_entity.pdbx_description
1 polymer ?
#
loop_
_entity_poly.entity_id
_entity_poly.type
_entity_poly.pdbx_seq_one_letter_code
_entity_poly.pdbx_strand_id
1 'polypeptide(L)'
;MNKTDQLTNIIYEFTLEFCRRYTNGSYLTRKMREEARLVKENLSPASLARLLESYKEFILANDIEVWPVYSLRLRKVKGIAYRPYKSYEMYEPFLSSAERAANAAVCLIIQTSRLVEESPRSALDYKGVLLLNEI
;
A
#
# COMPACT_ATOMS: atom_id res chain seq x y z
N MET A 1 1.42 20.12 -4.31
CA MET A 1 1.48 18.65 -4.39
C MET A 1 0.14 18.10 -3.91
N ASN A 2 -0.56 17.33 -4.74
CA ASN A 2 -1.88 16.79 -4.40
C ASN A 2 -1.74 15.68 -3.34
N LYS A 3 -2.80 15.43 -2.56
CA LYS A 3 -2.82 14.40 -1.50
C LYS A 3 -2.46 13.01 -2.04
N THR A 4 -2.92 12.71 -3.25
CA THR A 4 -2.65 11.48 -4.00
C THR A 4 -1.18 11.36 -4.39
N ASP A 5 -0.55 12.44 -4.86
CA ASP A 5 0.88 12.47 -5.25
C ASP A 5 1.79 12.16 -4.05
N GLN A 6 1.40 12.65 -2.87
CA GLN A 6 2.09 12.28 -1.64
C GLN A 6 1.92 10.80 -1.31
N LEU A 7 0.72 10.21 -1.49
CA LEU A 7 0.50 8.79 -1.20
C LEU A 7 1.27 7.90 -2.17
N THR A 8 1.30 8.23 -3.47
CA THR A 8 2.04 7.45 -4.46
C THR A 8 3.53 7.47 -4.21
N ASN A 9 4.11 8.62 -3.84
CA ASN A 9 5.50 8.71 -3.45
C ASN A 9 5.80 7.86 -2.20
N ILE A 10 4.95 7.93 -1.17
CA ILE A 10 5.10 7.11 0.03
C ILE A 10 5.04 5.61 -0.31
N ILE A 11 4.04 5.17 -1.08
CA ILE A 11 3.89 3.76 -1.49
C ILE A 11 5.14 3.30 -2.25
N TYR A 12 5.63 4.12 -3.18
CA TYR A 12 6.80 3.80 -3.98
C TYR A 12 8.05 3.62 -3.11
N GLU A 13 8.40 4.64 -2.32
CA GLU A 13 9.58 4.61 -1.44
C GLU A 13 9.50 3.51 -0.40
N PHE A 14 8.33 3.34 0.21
CA PHE A 14 8.08 2.27 1.18
C PHE A 14 8.27 0.89 0.54
N THR A 15 7.79 0.68 -0.68
CA THR A 15 7.94 -0.59 -1.38
C THR A 15 9.39 -0.87 -1.75
N LEU A 16 10.15 0.15 -2.18
CA LEU A 16 11.59 -0.02 -2.47
C LEU A 16 12.36 -0.46 -1.22
N GLU A 17 12.12 0.21 -0.09
CA GLU A 17 12.77 -0.11 1.18
C GLU A 17 12.32 -1.45 1.75
N PHE A 18 11.02 -1.78 1.62
CA PHE A 18 10.50 -3.10 1.95
C PHE A 18 11.22 -4.20 1.15
N CYS A 19 11.31 -4.03 -0.16
CA CYS A 19 11.98 -5.01 -1.03
C CYS A 19 13.46 -5.16 -0.68
N ARG A 20 14.13 -4.05 -0.38
CA ARG A 20 15.54 -4.04 0.04
C ARG A 20 15.75 -4.84 1.33
N ARG A 21 14.82 -4.78 2.28
CA ARG A 21 14.94 -5.43 3.59
C ARG A 21 14.46 -6.89 3.61
N TYR A 22 13.41 -7.24 2.86
CA TYR A 22 12.65 -8.47 3.12
C TYR A 22 12.49 -9.43 1.94
N THR A 23 12.76 -9.02 0.69
CA THR A 23 12.51 -9.90 -0.48
C THR A 23 13.77 -10.26 -1.28
N ASN A 24 14.94 -9.76 -0.84
CA ASN A 24 16.19 -9.62 -1.59
C ASN A 24 16.49 -10.77 -2.59
N GLY A 25 16.32 -10.49 -3.89
CA GLY A 25 16.74 -11.36 -5.00
C GLY A 25 15.65 -12.29 -5.57
N SER A 26 14.42 -12.21 -5.09
CA SER A 26 13.31 -13.04 -5.58
C SER A 26 12.62 -12.45 -6.82
N TYR A 27 11.91 -13.31 -7.57
CA TYR A 27 10.93 -12.88 -8.58
C TYR A 27 9.96 -11.83 -8.01
N LEU A 28 9.55 -12.02 -6.76
CA LEU A 28 8.66 -11.14 -6.03
C LEU A 28 9.25 -9.73 -5.83
N THR A 29 10.55 -9.60 -5.55
CA THR A 29 11.22 -8.28 -5.51
C THR A 29 11.03 -7.51 -6.81
N ARG A 30 11.31 -8.16 -7.95
CA ARG A 30 11.20 -7.51 -9.26
C ARG A 30 9.74 -7.12 -9.53
N LYS A 31 8.80 -8.04 -9.31
CA LYS A 31 7.36 -7.80 -9.48
C LYS A 31 6.89 -6.60 -8.64
N MET A 32 7.19 -6.58 -7.35
CA MET A 32 6.78 -5.49 -6.44
C MET A 32 7.37 -4.13 -6.82
N ARG A 33 8.64 -4.09 -7.25
CA ARG A 33 9.29 -2.83 -7.67
C ARG A 33 8.65 -2.26 -8.94
N GLU A 34 8.37 -3.11 -9.92
CA GLU A 34 7.68 -2.71 -11.15
C GLU A 34 6.25 -2.23 -10.85
N GLU A 35 5.51 -2.95 -10.01
CA GLU A 35 4.14 -2.55 -9.64
C GLU A 35 4.11 -1.24 -8.85
N ALA A 36 5.05 -1.03 -7.92
CA ALA A 36 5.19 0.25 -7.23
C ALA A 36 5.52 1.40 -8.18
N ARG A 37 6.36 1.15 -9.19
CA ARG A 37 6.65 2.12 -10.25
C ARG A 37 5.40 2.47 -11.05
N LEU A 38 4.60 1.47 -11.44
CA LEU A 38 3.34 1.68 -12.14
C LEU A 38 2.34 2.48 -11.29
N VAL A 39 2.27 2.25 -9.98
CA VAL A 39 1.44 3.05 -9.07
C VAL A 39 1.88 4.53 -9.07
N LYS A 40 3.19 4.79 -9.15
CA LYS A 40 3.74 6.15 -9.18
C LYS A 40 3.53 6.85 -10.52
N GLU A 41 3.66 6.14 -11.63
CA GLU A 41 3.50 6.68 -12.98
C GLU A 41 2.03 6.83 -13.39
N ASN A 42 1.19 5.83 -13.05
CA ASN A 42 -0.22 5.79 -13.40
C ASN A 42 -1.07 5.24 -12.23
N LEU A 43 -1.43 6.15 -11.33
CA LEU A 43 -2.28 5.83 -10.18
C LEU A 43 -3.69 5.44 -10.64
N SER A 44 -4.06 4.18 -10.45
CA SER A 44 -5.39 3.64 -10.73
C SER A 44 -5.74 2.55 -9.70
N PRO A 45 -7.03 2.21 -9.52
CA PRO A 45 -7.41 1.07 -8.68
C PRO A 45 -6.74 -0.23 -9.14
N ALA A 46 -6.58 -0.42 -10.45
CA ALA A 46 -5.92 -1.59 -11.02
C ALA A 46 -4.42 -1.67 -10.66
N SER A 47 -3.68 -0.56 -10.74
CA SER A 47 -2.25 -0.57 -10.38
C SER A 47 -2.04 -0.82 -8.88
N LEU A 48 -2.90 -0.26 -8.04
CA LEU A 48 -2.90 -0.51 -6.59
C LEU A 48 -3.28 -1.96 -6.25
N ALA A 49 -4.29 -2.53 -6.90
CA ALA A 49 -4.74 -3.90 -6.68
C ALA A 49 -3.63 -4.92 -7.00
N ARG A 50 -2.86 -4.70 -8.07
CA ARG A 50 -1.71 -5.55 -8.41
C ARG A 50 -0.64 -5.54 -7.32
N LEU A 51 -0.26 -4.34 -6.87
CA LEU A 51 0.74 -4.20 -5.81
C LEU A 51 0.24 -4.81 -4.49
N LEU A 52 -1.04 -4.62 -4.17
CA LEU A 52 -1.69 -5.24 -3.00
C LEU A 52 -1.56 -6.76 -3.04
N GLU A 53 -1.79 -7.37 -4.21
CA GLU A 53 -1.68 -8.81 -4.38
C GLU A 53 -0.25 -9.31 -4.13
N SER A 54 0.76 -8.60 -4.62
CA SER A 54 2.16 -8.95 -4.33
C SER A 54 2.50 -8.87 -2.83
N TYR A 55 1.92 -7.93 -2.09
CA TYR A 55 2.06 -7.89 -0.63
C TYR A 55 1.34 -9.06 0.06
N LYS A 56 0.17 -9.46 -0.42
CA LYS A 56 -0.56 -10.64 0.09
C LYS A 56 0.20 -11.93 -0.19
N GLU A 57 0.76 -12.08 -1.39
CA GLU A 57 1.64 -13.19 -1.76
C GLU A 57 2.84 -13.26 -0.79
N PHE A 58 3.45 -12.12 -0.47
CA PHE A 58 4.54 -12.07 0.52
C PHE A 58 4.08 -12.55 1.91
N ILE A 59 2.94 -12.04 2.39
CA ILE A 59 2.40 -12.40 3.70
C ILE A 59 2.14 -13.92 3.78
N LEU A 60 1.49 -14.48 2.76
CA LEU A 60 1.18 -15.89 2.67
C LEU A 60 2.45 -16.75 2.60
N ALA A 61 3.41 -16.38 1.76
CA ALA A 61 4.64 -17.15 1.57
C ALA A 61 5.56 -17.17 2.82
N ASN A 62 5.39 -16.21 3.73
CA ASN A 62 6.20 -16.08 4.94
C ASN A 62 5.42 -16.42 6.23
N ASP A 63 4.21 -16.96 6.12
CA ASP A 63 3.33 -17.28 7.26
C ASP A 63 3.15 -16.10 8.24
N ILE A 64 2.97 -14.90 7.68
CA ILE A 64 2.84 -13.66 8.45
C ILE A 64 1.38 -13.46 8.87
N GLU A 65 1.16 -13.15 10.15
CA GLU A 65 -0.17 -12.81 10.65
C GLU A 65 -0.68 -11.48 10.07
N VAL A 66 -1.92 -11.49 9.57
CA VAL A 66 -2.61 -10.28 9.12
C VAL A 66 -3.18 -9.54 10.32
N TRP A 67 -2.92 -8.24 10.40
CA TRP A 67 -3.42 -7.43 11.51
C TRP A 67 -4.95 -7.33 11.52
N PRO A 68 -5.59 -7.55 12.68
CA PRO A 68 -7.00 -7.27 12.84
C PRO A 68 -7.35 -5.81 12.55
N VAL A 69 -8.53 -5.61 11.98
CA VAL A 69 -9.14 -4.33 11.59
C VAL A 69 -9.10 -3.26 12.69
N TYR A 70 -9.25 -3.70 13.94
CA TYR A 70 -9.34 -2.85 15.13
C TYR A 70 -8.00 -2.70 15.88
N SER A 71 -6.91 -3.29 15.37
CA SER A 71 -5.61 -3.25 16.04
C SER A 71 -5.11 -1.81 16.19
N LEU A 72 -4.50 -1.52 17.35
CA LEU A 72 -3.88 -0.22 17.62
C LEU A 72 -2.79 0.12 16.59
N ARG A 73 -2.10 -0.92 16.07
CA ARG A 73 -1.07 -0.77 15.03
C ARG A 73 -1.67 -0.29 13.71
N LEU A 74 -2.78 -0.92 13.26
CA LEU A 74 -3.47 -0.51 12.04
C LEU A 74 -4.06 0.89 12.16
N ARG A 75 -4.62 1.26 13.33
CA ARG A 75 -5.10 2.63 13.58
C ARG A 75 -4.00 3.69 13.44
N LYS A 76 -2.77 3.40 13.88
CA LYS A 76 -1.62 4.30 13.72
C LYS A 76 -1.28 4.51 12.25
N VAL A 77 -1.21 3.45 11.46
CA VAL A 77 -0.99 3.53 10.00
C VAL A 77 -2.11 4.35 9.34
N LYS A 78 -3.37 4.02 9.66
CA LYS A 78 -4.55 4.68 9.10
C LYS A 78 -4.51 6.20 9.29
N GLY A 79 -4.09 6.65 10.47
CA GLY A 79 -4.02 8.07 10.81
C GLY A 79 -3.01 8.87 9.97
N ILE A 80 -1.90 8.27 9.52
CA ILE A 80 -0.85 8.99 8.79
C ILE A 80 -1.33 9.40 7.40
N ALA A 81 -2.16 8.57 6.74
CA ALA A 81 -2.70 8.86 5.41
C ALA A 81 -3.58 10.13 5.35
N TYR A 82 -4.17 10.54 6.48
CA TYR A 82 -5.00 11.74 6.58
C TYR A 82 -4.25 12.99 7.04
N ARG A 83 -2.97 12.88 7.42
CA ARG A 83 -2.18 14.03 7.86
C ARG A 83 -1.76 14.92 6.68
N PRO A 84 -1.74 16.25 6.87
CA PRO A 84 -1.10 17.16 5.91
C PRO A 84 0.42 16.93 5.89
N TYR A 85 1.06 17.20 4.75
CA TYR A 85 2.52 17.12 4.57
C TYR A 85 3.13 15.74 4.90
N LYS A 86 2.46 14.66 4.49
CA LYS A 86 2.93 13.31 4.77
C LYS A 86 4.11 12.87 3.89
N SER A 87 5.08 12.23 4.53
CA SER A 87 6.30 11.68 3.93
C SER A 87 6.48 10.21 4.30
N TYR A 88 7.38 9.53 3.58
CA TYR A 88 7.77 8.15 3.84
C TYR A 88 8.38 7.96 5.24
N GLU A 89 9.08 8.96 5.76
CA GLU A 89 9.72 8.93 7.09
C GLU A 89 8.72 8.61 8.22
N MET A 90 7.45 9.04 8.07
CA MET A 90 6.40 8.69 9.04
C MET A 90 6.02 7.20 9.02
N TYR A 91 6.36 6.47 7.96
CA TYR A 91 6.15 5.03 7.83
C TYR A 91 7.39 4.20 8.18
N GLU A 92 8.57 4.81 8.31
CA GLU A 92 9.81 4.12 8.66
C GLU A 92 9.70 3.24 9.92
N PRO A 93 9.01 3.66 11.01
CA PRO A 93 8.84 2.82 12.21
C PRO A 93 8.08 1.50 11.97
N PHE A 94 7.41 1.35 10.82
CA PHE A 94 6.75 0.10 10.45
C PHE A 94 7.70 -0.87 9.71
N LEU A 95 8.86 -0.41 9.22
CA LEU A 95 9.91 -1.23 8.62
C LEU A 95 10.82 -1.92 9.64
N SER A 96 10.40 -2.03 10.90
CA SER A 96 11.17 -2.69 11.95
C SER A 96 11.06 -4.21 11.90
N SER A 97 10.01 -4.76 11.28
CA SER A 97 9.86 -6.20 11.02
C SER A 97 9.06 -6.44 9.75
N ALA A 98 9.23 -7.62 9.14
CA ALA A 98 8.51 -8.00 7.93
C ALA A 98 6.98 -7.95 8.12
N GLU A 99 6.49 -8.48 9.26
CA GLU A 99 5.06 -8.43 9.63
C GLU A 99 4.53 -7.00 9.69
N ARG A 100 5.24 -6.11 10.40
CA ARG A 100 4.81 -4.71 10.54
C ARG A 100 4.82 -3.99 9.22
N ALA A 101 5.82 -4.25 8.40
CA ALA A 101 6.00 -3.59 7.13
C ALA A 101 4.94 -4.02 6.11
N ALA A 102 4.72 -5.33 5.98
CA ALA A 102 3.75 -5.88 5.05
C ALA A 102 2.32 -5.43 5.40
N ASN A 103 1.93 -5.53 6.67
CA ASN A 103 0.61 -5.08 7.12
C ASN A 103 0.40 -3.56 6.97
N ALA A 104 1.44 -2.76 7.23
CA ALA A 104 1.38 -1.32 7.01
C ALA A 104 1.21 -0.95 5.53
N ALA A 105 1.93 -1.63 4.63
CA ALA A 105 1.77 -1.44 3.19
C ALA A 105 0.37 -1.81 2.70
N VAL A 106 -0.14 -2.98 3.11
CA VAL A 106 -1.50 -3.43 2.78
C VAL A 106 -2.52 -2.36 3.18
N CYS A 107 -2.42 -1.86 4.41
CA CYS A 107 -3.30 -0.79 4.89
C CYS A 107 -3.19 0.48 4.04
N LEU A 108 -1.97 0.94 3.75
CA LEU A 108 -1.72 2.14 2.97
C LEU A 108 -2.27 2.03 1.54
N ILE A 109 -2.09 0.87 0.90
CA ILE A 109 -2.56 0.62 -0.47
C ILE A 109 -4.09 0.60 -0.51
N ILE A 110 -4.75 -0.09 0.44
CA ILE A 110 -6.22 -0.14 0.51
C ILE A 110 -6.80 1.24 0.76
N GLN A 111 -6.21 2.01 1.68
CA GLN A 111 -6.64 3.38 1.93
C GLN A 111 -6.49 4.27 0.69
N THR A 112 -5.40 4.09 -0.05
CA THR A 112 -5.15 4.85 -1.28
C THR A 112 -6.14 4.44 -2.38
N SER A 113 -6.49 3.16 -2.50
CA SER A 113 -7.50 2.68 -3.48
C SER A 113 -8.85 3.34 -3.23
N ARG A 114 -9.31 3.33 -1.97
CA ARG A 114 -10.58 3.96 -1.57
C ARG A 114 -10.58 5.47 -1.88
N LEU A 115 -9.48 6.17 -1.58
CA LEU A 115 -9.35 7.60 -1.90
C LEU A 115 -9.36 7.89 -3.41
N VAL A 116 -8.82 6.98 -4.23
CA VAL A 116 -8.86 7.11 -5.70
C VAL A 116 -10.27 6.84 -6.21
N GLU A 117 -10.95 5.83 -5.68
CA GLU A 117 -12.34 5.49 -6.01
C GLU A 117 -13.34 6.58 -5.60
N GLU A 118 -13.10 7.29 -4.50
CA GLU A 118 -13.93 8.42 -4.05
C GLU A 118 -13.68 9.72 -4.84
N SER A 119 -12.62 9.79 -5.65
CA SER A 119 -12.28 10.98 -6.43
C SER A 119 -13.20 11.12 -7.64
N PRO A 120 -13.70 12.32 -8.00
CA PRO A 120 -14.62 12.51 -9.13
C PRO A 120 -14.05 12.07 -10.49
N ARG A 121 -12.74 11.86 -10.61
CA ARG A 121 -12.11 11.28 -11.81
C ARG A 121 -12.41 9.78 -12.00
N SER A 122 -12.56 9.00 -10.93
CA SER A 122 -12.87 7.56 -11.01
C SER A 122 -14.34 7.30 -11.35
N ALA A 123 -15.23 8.22 -10.98
CA ALA A 123 -16.68 8.11 -11.22
C ALA A 123 -17.04 8.10 -12.72
N LEU A 124 -16.12 8.55 -13.57
CA LEU A 124 -16.25 8.49 -15.03
C LEU A 124 -15.72 7.17 -15.63
N ASP A 125 -14.90 6.40 -14.89
CA ASP A 125 -14.16 5.25 -15.44
C ASP A 125 -14.60 3.87 -14.93
N TYR A 126 -15.39 3.73 -13.85
CA TYR A 126 -15.77 2.39 -13.36
C TYR A 126 -17.21 2.27 -12.80
N LYS A 127 -18.09 1.61 -13.58
CA LYS A 127 -19.21 0.84 -13.03
C LYS A 127 -18.66 -0.49 -12.49
N GLY A 128 -18.61 -0.60 -11.17
CA GLY A 128 -18.49 -1.87 -10.45
C GLY A 128 -17.07 -2.40 -10.26
N VAL A 129 -16.67 -2.60 -9.01
CA VAL A 129 -16.30 -3.90 -8.43
C VAL A 129 -16.14 -3.70 -6.92
N LEU A 130 -16.71 -4.63 -6.17
CA LEU A 130 -16.77 -4.73 -4.72
C LEU A 130 -15.38 -4.69 -4.06
N LEU A 131 -15.10 -3.70 -3.22
CA LEU A 131 -14.10 -3.77 -2.14
C LEU A 131 -14.62 -3.13 -0.84
N LEU A 132 -15.92 -3.27 -0.56
CA LEU A 132 -16.52 -2.62 0.60
C LEU A 132 -16.73 -3.50 1.83
N ASN A 133 -16.49 -4.81 1.80
CA ASN A 133 -16.88 -5.64 2.96
C ASN A 133 -15.94 -6.78 3.35
N GLU A 134 -14.64 -6.69 3.12
CA GLU A 134 -13.68 -7.58 3.81
C GLU A 134 -12.40 -6.80 4.14
N ILE A 135 -12.35 -6.36 5.39
CA ILE A 135 -11.24 -6.13 6.35
C ILE A 135 -11.92 -5.31 7.43
#